data_AF-A0A930VAS8-F1
#
_entry.id   AF-A0A930VAS8-F1
#
_cell.length_a   1.000
_cell.length_b   1.000
_cell.length_c   1.000
_cell.angle_alpha   90.00
_cell.angle_beta   90.00
_cell.angle_gamma   90.00
#
_symmetry.space_group_name_H-M   'P 1'
#
loop_
_entity.id
_entity.type
_entity.pdbx_description
1 polymer ?
#
loop_
_entity_poly.entity_id
_entity_poly.type
_entity_poly.pdbx_seq_one_letter_code
_entity_poly.pdbx_strand_id
1 'polypeptide(L)'
;MTDDRTPAEGTADDADRHATEELGRPAPDAPLAPPAQSAPPAEPAQPAGPAQPAQPAGPALPPARSGASGWAIAALVVGIGAFLVGLVPVVGLLVALVGVALGVVALVRRRRAQSGLGLGVTGLALSGLAAVTNVAVVAMLVVAVPVGARLADEAASSWYGGDTGQGLDGDPYGPGQGHGYDDADGDGDGDADPAAVTTSCWSFSLPDDAWVSGDATDADACATSLGVADDIAVTPVEVVTVPAAVAEGLVPATSTDRVADAVAALRPSWLPGVGTVVGEPEQTTLDGEPAALVRLATGDDLGTPAAVVVAWSPADATGASSLTLVSVGPDADADLGDGSADDASAAARAAATERTLTSLTGTWHWAGR
;
A
#
# COMPACT_ATOMS: atom_id res chain seq x y z
N MET A 1 -18.71 48.70 -38.33
CA MET A 1 -20.05 48.54 -38.92
C MET A 1 -19.87 47.96 -40.30
N THR A 2 -19.66 46.66 -40.34
CA THR A 2 -19.73 45.80 -41.52
C THR A 2 -19.95 44.40 -40.97
N ASP A 3 -21.22 43.99 -41.04
CA ASP A 3 -21.66 42.60 -41.01
C ASP A 3 -20.86 41.77 -42.02
N ASP A 4 -20.46 40.55 -41.65
CA ASP A 4 -20.66 39.43 -42.57
C ASP A 4 -20.95 38.13 -41.81
N ARG A 5 -21.84 37.35 -42.42
CA ARG A 5 -22.61 36.23 -41.90
C ARG A 5 -21.91 34.89 -42.21
N THR A 6 -21.97 33.96 -41.25
CA THR A 6 -22.53 32.57 -41.34
C THR A 6 -22.15 31.72 -42.58
N PRO A 7 -21.73 30.43 -42.45
CA PRO A 7 -22.64 29.44 -41.87
C PRO A 7 -22.09 28.31 -40.97
N ALA A 8 -23.02 27.87 -40.12
CA ALA A 8 -23.08 26.55 -39.52
C ALA A 8 -23.49 25.51 -40.58
N GLU A 9 -22.91 24.31 -40.54
CA GLU A 9 -23.55 23.01 -40.83
C GLU A 9 -22.49 21.89 -40.97
N GLY A 10 -22.82 20.70 -40.44
CA GLY A 10 -22.04 19.47 -40.62
C GLY A 10 -22.14 18.54 -39.40
N THR A 11 -23.33 18.02 -39.06
CA THR A 11 -23.71 16.60 -39.29
C THR A 11 -22.75 15.61 -38.62
N ALA A 12 -23.01 15.04 -37.43
CA ALA A 12 -24.07 14.08 -37.12
C ALA A 12 -24.16 12.93 -38.13
N ASP A 13 -23.11 12.10 -38.28
CA ASP A 13 -23.22 10.77 -38.91
C ASP A 13 -21.98 9.88 -38.68
N ASP A 14 -21.72 9.39 -37.45
CA ASP A 14 -20.68 8.36 -37.25
C ASP A 14 -20.95 7.46 -36.02
N ALA A 15 -22.21 7.10 -35.79
CA ALA A 15 -22.62 6.25 -34.66
C ALA A 15 -22.96 4.78 -35.03
N ASP A 16 -22.91 4.37 -36.30
CA ASP A 16 -23.55 3.12 -36.75
C ASP A 16 -22.65 2.10 -37.48
N ARG A 17 -21.32 2.17 -37.37
CA ARG A 17 -20.41 1.28 -38.14
C ARG A 17 -19.75 0.09 -37.43
N HIS A 18 -20.06 -0.21 -36.17
CA HIS A 18 -19.39 -1.32 -35.45
C HIS A 18 -20.30 -2.46 -34.96
N ALA A 19 -21.43 -2.72 -35.63
CA ALA A 19 -22.41 -3.72 -35.16
C ALA A 19 -22.43 -5.09 -35.90
N THR A 20 -21.42 -5.47 -36.71
CA THR A 20 -21.56 -6.70 -37.55
C THR A 20 -20.34 -7.63 -37.67
N GLU A 21 -19.41 -7.65 -36.71
CA GLU A 21 -18.21 -8.52 -36.82
C GLU A 21 -17.99 -9.54 -35.68
N GLU A 22 -19.05 -9.99 -35.00
CA GLU A 22 -18.95 -11.04 -33.97
C GLU A 22 -19.69 -12.35 -34.32
N LEU A 23 -19.57 -12.80 -35.56
CA LEU A 23 -20.06 -14.12 -36.01
C LEU A 23 -18.86 -14.98 -36.48
N GLY A 24 -18.03 -15.40 -35.54
CA GLY A 24 -16.89 -16.25 -35.90
C GLY A 24 -15.88 -16.66 -34.84
N ARG A 25 -16.15 -16.51 -33.53
CA ARG A 25 -15.22 -17.05 -32.51
C ARG A 25 -15.40 -18.56 -32.35
N PRO A 26 -14.36 -19.38 -32.60
CA PRO A 26 -14.40 -20.81 -32.32
C PRO A 26 -14.56 -21.06 -30.81
N ALA A 27 -15.35 -22.07 -30.48
CA ALA A 27 -15.68 -22.45 -29.11
C ALA A 27 -14.40 -22.72 -28.27
N PRO A 28 -14.33 -22.24 -27.02
CA PRO A 28 -13.21 -22.55 -26.14
C PRO A 28 -13.19 -24.06 -25.81
N ASP A 29 -12.04 -24.67 -26.04
CA ASP A 29 -11.76 -26.07 -25.76
C ASP A 29 -12.06 -26.41 -24.29
N ALA A 30 -12.85 -27.48 -24.10
CA ALA A 30 -13.21 -27.99 -22.80
C ALA A 30 -11.95 -28.45 -22.02
N PRO A 31 -11.82 -28.12 -20.72
CA PRO A 31 -10.68 -28.54 -19.92
C PRO A 31 -10.62 -30.07 -19.83
N LEU A 32 -9.51 -30.62 -20.31
CA LEU A 32 -9.16 -32.04 -20.24
C LEU A 32 -9.16 -32.50 -18.78
N ALA A 33 -9.92 -33.56 -18.50
CA ALA A 33 -9.99 -34.20 -17.20
C ALA A 33 -8.60 -34.72 -16.75
N PRO A 34 -8.21 -34.51 -15.48
CA PRO A 34 -6.94 -35.01 -14.98
C PRO A 34 -6.89 -36.55 -14.99
N PRO A 35 -5.73 -37.16 -15.32
CA PRO A 35 -5.59 -38.60 -15.39
C PRO A 35 -5.80 -39.25 -14.02
N ALA A 36 -6.56 -40.34 -14.01
CA ALA A 36 -6.87 -41.15 -12.84
C ALA A 36 -5.59 -41.65 -12.16
N GLN A 37 -5.39 -41.26 -10.88
CA GLN A 37 -4.34 -41.79 -10.04
C GLN A 37 -4.61 -43.28 -9.74
N SER A 38 -3.71 -44.13 -10.22
CA SER A 38 -3.67 -45.56 -9.97
C SER A 38 -3.42 -45.87 -8.49
N ALA A 39 -4.28 -46.72 -7.91
CA ALA A 39 -4.20 -47.19 -6.54
C ALA A 39 -2.91 -48.01 -6.27
N PRO A 40 -2.31 -47.92 -5.05
CA PRO A 40 -1.09 -48.62 -4.71
C PRO A 40 -1.30 -50.15 -4.59
N PRO A 41 -0.31 -50.98 -4.98
CA PRO A 41 -0.42 -52.44 -4.96
C PRO A 41 -0.46 -53.01 -3.53
N ALA A 42 -1.30 -54.02 -3.33
CA ALA A 42 -1.40 -54.78 -2.09
C ALA A 42 -0.11 -55.58 -1.80
N GLU A 43 0.43 -55.41 -0.59
CA GLU A 43 1.61 -56.13 -0.12
C GLU A 43 1.31 -57.63 0.14
N PRO A 44 2.21 -58.55 -0.22
CA PRO A 44 2.02 -59.98 0.00
C PRO A 44 2.26 -60.40 1.46
N ALA A 45 1.38 -61.26 1.97
CA ALA A 45 1.49 -61.89 3.27
C ALA A 45 2.74 -62.79 3.38
N GLN A 46 3.58 -62.52 4.39
CA GLN A 46 4.79 -63.32 4.67
C GLN A 46 4.46 -64.63 5.42
N PRO A 47 5.08 -65.78 5.07
CA PRO A 47 4.85 -67.06 5.73
C PRO A 47 5.55 -67.20 7.08
N ALA A 48 4.88 -67.86 8.02
CA ALA A 48 5.37 -68.15 9.37
C ALA A 48 6.56 -69.12 9.37
N GLY A 49 7.68 -68.69 9.96
CA GLY A 49 8.90 -69.48 10.14
C GLY A 49 8.95 -70.28 11.45
N PRO A 50 9.87 -71.27 11.55
CA PRO A 50 9.83 -72.33 12.57
C PRO A 50 10.39 -71.90 13.95
N ALA A 51 9.86 -72.55 14.99
CA ALA A 51 10.17 -72.34 16.40
C ALA A 51 11.65 -72.62 16.74
N GLN A 52 12.31 -71.61 17.33
CA GLN A 52 13.68 -71.70 17.83
C GLN A 52 13.76 -72.18 19.30
N PRO A 53 14.85 -72.86 19.70
CA PRO A 53 15.01 -73.45 21.03
C PRO A 53 15.34 -72.42 22.11
N ALA A 54 14.85 -72.67 23.32
CA ALA A 54 15.00 -71.82 24.50
C ALA A 54 16.47 -71.60 24.89
N GLN A 55 16.87 -70.33 24.94
CA GLN A 55 18.19 -69.88 25.42
C GLN A 55 18.16 -69.53 26.93
N PRO A 56 19.30 -69.67 27.64
CA PRO A 56 19.39 -69.45 29.09
C PRO A 56 19.30 -67.95 29.46
N ALA A 57 18.67 -67.68 30.60
CA ALA A 57 18.40 -66.34 31.13
C ALA A 57 19.67 -65.49 31.32
N GLY A 58 19.83 -64.49 30.46
CA GLY A 58 20.82 -63.42 30.60
C GLY A 58 20.35 -62.28 31.52
N PRO A 59 21.23 -61.32 31.84
CA PRO A 59 20.99 -60.24 32.80
C PRO A 59 19.79 -59.37 32.43
N ALA A 60 19.05 -58.92 33.44
CA ALA A 60 17.83 -58.13 33.32
C ALA A 60 17.95 -57.00 32.28
N LEU A 61 17.22 -57.14 31.17
CA LEU A 61 17.11 -56.11 30.14
C LEU A 61 16.50 -54.83 30.75
N PRO A 62 17.02 -53.64 30.40
CA PRO A 62 16.44 -52.37 30.81
C PRO A 62 14.99 -52.25 30.34
N PRO A 63 14.11 -51.58 31.10
CA PRO A 63 12.68 -51.51 30.81
C PRO A 63 12.46 -50.95 29.40
N ALA A 64 11.64 -51.67 28.63
CA ALA A 64 11.23 -51.26 27.28
C ALA A 64 10.64 -49.86 27.35
N ARG A 65 11.31 -48.89 26.71
CA ARG A 65 10.82 -47.52 26.60
C ARG A 65 9.48 -47.57 25.89
N SER A 66 8.40 -47.31 26.63
CA SER A 66 7.05 -47.16 26.08
C SER A 66 7.11 -46.13 24.96
N GLY A 67 6.85 -46.56 23.73
CA GLY A 67 6.90 -45.71 22.55
C GLY A 67 6.09 -44.44 22.76
N ALA A 68 6.63 -43.31 22.31
CA ALA A 68 5.94 -42.02 22.38
C ALA A 68 4.54 -42.18 21.76
N SER A 69 3.51 -42.04 22.59
CA SER A 69 2.12 -42.20 22.17
C SER A 69 1.81 -41.16 21.10
N GLY A 70 1.40 -41.59 19.90
CA GLY A 70 1.10 -40.73 18.75
C GLY A 70 0.09 -39.59 19.03
N TRP A 71 -0.65 -39.68 20.13
CA TRP A 71 -1.48 -38.61 20.69
C TRP A 71 -0.72 -37.32 21.00
N ALA A 72 0.55 -37.39 21.38
CA ALA A 72 1.37 -36.20 21.64
C ALA A 72 1.68 -35.43 20.35
N ILE A 73 1.91 -36.16 19.25
CA ILE A 73 2.20 -35.57 17.94
C ILE A 73 0.92 -34.97 17.34
N ALA A 74 -0.22 -35.65 17.48
CA ALA A 74 -1.51 -35.13 17.03
C ALA A 74 -1.87 -33.79 17.72
N ALA A 75 -1.62 -33.67 19.03
CA ALA A 75 -1.84 -32.42 19.75
C ALA A 75 -0.94 -31.27 19.27
N LEU A 76 0.31 -31.57 18.89
CA LEU A 76 1.25 -30.59 18.35
C LEU A 76 0.78 -30.06 16.97
N VAL A 77 0.37 -30.97 16.08
CA VAL A 77 -0.07 -30.61 14.72
C VAL A 77 -1.35 -29.78 14.76
N VAL A 78 -2.30 -30.12 15.62
CA VAL A 78 -3.54 -29.32 15.80
C VAL A 78 -3.23 -27.92 16.36
N GLY A 79 -2.26 -27.80 17.29
CA GLY A 79 -1.83 -26.51 17.81
C GLY A 79 -1.21 -25.60 16.74
N ILE A 80 -0.36 -26.17 15.87
CA ILE A 80 0.25 -25.44 14.74
C ILE A 80 -0.81 -25.04 13.71
N GLY A 81 -1.74 -25.94 13.38
CA GLY A 81 -2.85 -25.66 12.46
C GLY A 81 -3.75 -24.52 12.96
N ALA A 82 -4.08 -24.51 14.25
CA ALA A 82 -4.85 -23.44 14.86
C ALA A 82 -4.10 -22.09 14.86
N PHE A 83 -2.78 -22.11 15.05
CA PHE A 83 -1.93 -20.91 14.97
C PHE A 83 -1.92 -20.30 13.56
N LEU A 84 -1.75 -21.13 12.53
CA LEU A 84 -1.71 -20.65 11.14
C LEU A 84 -3.08 -20.11 10.67
N VAL A 85 -4.19 -20.73 11.09
CA VAL A 85 -5.54 -20.25 10.78
C VAL A 85 -5.90 -18.99 11.59
N GLY A 86 -5.25 -18.77 12.74
CA GLY A 86 -5.44 -17.59 13.59
C GLY A 86 -4.87 -16.29 13.03
N LEU A 87 -4.05 -16.34 11.97
CA LEU A 87 -3.42 -15.16 11.36
C LEU A 87 -4.37 -14.30 10.50
N VAL A 88 -5.59 -14.81 10.22
CA VAL A 88 -6.63 -14.06 9.51
C VAL A 88 -7.46 -13.28 10.54
N PRO A 89 -7.45 -11.93 10.56
CA PRO A 89 -7.85 -11.12 11.71
C PRO A 89 -9.30 -11.33 12.21
N VAL A 90 -10.24 -11.64 11.33
CA VAL A 90 -11.65 -11.89 11.71
C VAL A 90 -11.87 -13.35 12.16
N VAL A 91 -11.18 -14.30 11.55
CA VAL A 91 -11.28 -15.74 11.89
C VAL A 91 -10.48 -16.05 13.16
N GLY A 92 -9.40 -15.33 13.40
CA GLY A 92 -8.52 -15.48 14.56
C GLY A 92 -9.23 -15.25 15.89
N LEU A 93 -10.19 -14.32 15.97
CA LEU A 93 -10.97 -14.08 17.19
C LEU A 93 -11.84 -15.29 17.57
N LEU A 94 -12.53 -15.88 16.59
CA LEU A 94 -13.38 -17.06 16.79
C LEU A 94 -12.54 -18.30 17.12
N VAL A 95 -11.41 -18.49 16.43
CA VAL A 95 -10.49 -19.61 16.68
C VAL A 95 -9.80 -19.49 18.03
N ALA A 96 -9.44 -18.27 18.46
CA ALA A 96 -8.86 -18.03 19.79
C ALA A 96 -9.84 -18.44 20.90
N LEU A 97 -11.12 -18.12 20.76
CA LEU A 97 -12.16 -18.47 21.73
C LEU A 97 -12.34 -20.00 21.85
N VAL A 98 -12.29 -20.71 20.71
CA VAL A 98 -12.33 -22.18 20.65
C VAL A 98 -11.04 -22.80 21.22
N GLY A 99 -9.88 -22.20 20.93
CA GLY A 99 -8.58 -22.62 21.44
C GLY A 99 -8.49 -22.54 22.97
N VAL A 100 -9.03 -21.47 23.56
CA VAL A 100 -9.12 -21.31 25.03
C VAL A 100 -10.01 -22.41 25.63
N ALA A 101 -11.18 -22.68 25.04
CA ALA A 101 -12.07 -23.74 25.52
C ALA A 101 -11.39 -25.14 25.46
N LEU A 102 -10.70 -25.45 24.36
CA LEU A 102 -9.95 -26.70 24.20
C LEU A 102 -8.77 -26.81 25.20
N GLY A 103 -8.08 -25.70 25.46
CA GLY A 103 -7.00 -25.62 26.45
C GLY A 103 -7.50 -25.93 27.87
N VAL A 104 -8.66 -25.37 28.26
CA VAL A 104 -9.30 -25.65 29.55
C VAL A 104 -9.69 -27.12 29.67
N VAL A 105 -10.28 -27.72 28.62
CA VAL A 105 -10.65 -29.15 28.62
C VAL A 105 -9.42 -30.06 28.71
N ALA A 106 -8.32 -29.70 28.05
CA ALA A 106 -7.06 -30.45 28.11
C ALA A 106 -6.43 -30.40 29.51
N LEU A 107 -6.49 -29.24 30.20
CA LEU A 107 -6.01 -29.10 31.58
C LEU A 107 -6.83 -29.94 32.57
N VAL A 108 -8.16 -29.98 32.41
CA VAL A 108 -9.05 -30.78 33.28
C VAL A 108 -8.81 -32.28 33.08
N ARG A 109 -8.53 -32.71 31.85
CA ARG A 109 -8.30 -34.13 31.53
C ARG A 109 -6.94 -34.65 31.98
N ARG A 110 -5.90 -33.80 32.01
CA ARG A 110 -4.55 -34.17 32.52
C ARG A 110 -4.54 -34.54 34.01
N ARG A 111 -5.48 -34.03 34.82
CA ARG A 111 -5.55 -34.37 36.25
C ARG A 111 -5.85 -35.85 36.55
N ARG A 112 -6.30 -36.65 35.56
CA ARG A 112 -6.63 -38.09 35.75
C ARG A 112 -5.54 -39.07 35.32
N ALA A 113 -4.50 -38.66 34.59
CA ALA A 113 -3.50 -39.58 34.03
C ALA A 113 -2.15 -39.43 34.75
N GLN A 114 -1.95 -40.16 35.86
CA GLN A 114 -0.76 -40.08 36.73
C GLN A 114 0.36 -41.09 36.38
N SER A 115 0.72 -41.33 35.12
CA SER A 115 1.84 -42.24 34.83
C SER A 115 2.66 -41.79 33.62
N GLY A 116 3.88 -41.30 33.87
CA GLY A 116 4.89 -40.93 32.85
C GLY A 116 5.39 -39.49 32.94
N LEU A 117 6.01 -39.11 34.07
CA LEU A 117 6.24 -37.70 34.49
C LEU A 117 7.37 -36.94 33.78
N GLY A 118 8.21 -37.56 32.94
CA GLY A 118 9.44 -36.89 32.43
C GLY A 118 9.26 -36.04 31.16
N LEU A 119 8.51 -36.55 30.18
CA LEU A 119 8.51 -35.98 28.81
C LEU A 119 7.24 -35.18 28.50
N GLY A 120 6.14 -35.44 29.23
CA GLY A 120 4.89 -34.69 29.07
C GLY A 120 4.94 -33.29 29.71
N VAL A 121 5.89 -33.04 30.61
CA VAL A 121 6.03 -31.75 31.33
C VAL A 121 6.73 -30.72 30.45
N THR A 122 7.79 -31.10 29.73
CA THR A 122 8.51 -30.19 28.83
C THR A 122 7.65 -29.74 27.66
N GLY A 123 6.85 -30.63 27.07
CA GLY A 123 5.88 -30.26 26.03
C GLY A 123 4.78 -29.31 26.53
N LEU A 124 4.37 -29.44 27.81
CA LEU A 124 3.41 -28.51 28.41
C LEU A 124 4.06 -27.15 28.68
N ALA A 125 5.31 -27.14 29.16
CA ALA A 125 6.06 -25.92 29.42
C ALA A 125 6.34 -25.13 28.14
N LEU A 126 6.77 -25.81 27.06
CA LEU A 126 7.02 -25.15 25.77
C LEU A 126 5.73 -24.61 25.15
N SER A 127 4.63 -25.37 25.20
CA SER A 127 3.33 -24.92 24.69
C SER A 127 2.77 -23.75 25.50
N GLY A 128 2.96 -23.77 26.83
CA GLY A 128 2.60 -22.66 27.70
C GLY A 128 3.41 -21.40 27.39
N LEU A 129 4.72 -21.54 27.20
CA LEU A 129 5.59 -20.41 26.88
C LEU A 129 5.25 -19.80 25.52
N ALA A 130 4.98 -20.64 24.52
CA ALA A 130 4.54 -20.20 23.19
C ALA A 130 3.17 -19.49 23.24
N ALA A 131 2.25 -19.95 24.08
CA ALA A 131 0.97 -19.28 24.28
C ALA A 131 1.16 -17.90 24.95
N VAL A 132 2.03 -17.81 25.96
CA VAL A 132 2.33 -16.54 26.65
C VAL A 132 3.01 -15.54 25.72
N THR A 133 4.00 -15.96 24.92
CA THR A 133 4.65 -15.06 23.96
C THR A 133 3.68 -14.60 22.87
N ASN A 134 2.80 -15.48 22.38
CA ASN A 134 1.80 -15.09 21.39
C ASN A 134 0.80 -14.07 21.96
N VAL A 135 0.28 -14.31 23.18
CA VAL A 135 -0.61 -13.35 23.85
C VAL A 135 0.10 -12.00 24.07
N ALA A 136 1.38 -12.01 24.44
CA ALA A 136 2.16 -10.78 24.62
C ALA A 136 2.33 -10.01 23.30
N VAL A 137 2.61 -10.68 22.19
CA VAL A 137 2.74 -10.05 20.86
C VAL A 137 1.41 -9.48 20.38
N VAL A 138 0.31 -10.22 20.53
CA VAL A 138 -1.04 -9.74 20.16
C VAL A 138 -1.43 -8.54 21.03
N ALA A 139 -1.21 -8.60 22.34
CA ALA A 139 -1.48 -7.47 23.24
C ALA A 139 -0.63 -6.25 22.89
N MET A 140 0.66 -6.46 22.58
CA MET A 140 1.53 -5.37 22.13
C MET A 140 1.00 -4.76 20.84
N LEU A 141 0.61 -5.55 19.85
CA LEU A 141 0.11 -5.06 18.57
C LEU A 141 -1.21 -4.29 18.74
N VAL A 142 -2.15 -4.81 19.55
CA VAL A 142 -3.43 -4.15 19.85
C VAL A 142 -3.25 -2.82 20.58
N VAL A 143 -2.18 -2.65 21.37
CA VAL A 143 -1.86 -1.37 22.03
C VAL A 143 -1.02 -0.46 21.15
N ALA A 144 -0.02 -1.01 20.45
CA ALA A 144 0.93 -0.25 19.64
C ALA A 144 0.29 0.31 18.37
N VAL A 145 -0.69 -0.37 17.76
CA VAL A 145 -1.38 0.14 16.57
C VAL A 145 -2.19 1.41 16.88
N PRO A 146 -3.11 1.46 17.87
CA PRO A 146 -3.84 2.68 18.16
C PRO A 146 -2.96 3.77 18.76
N VAL A 147 -1.93 3.42 19.55
CA VAL A 147 -0.97 4.42 20.04
C VAL A 147 -0.11 4.95 18.89
N GLY A 148 0.30 4.10 17.95
CA GLY A 148 1.04 4.49 16.76
C GLY A 148 0.21 5.36 15.81
N ALA A 149 -1.08 5.04 15.64
CA ALA A 149 -2.00 5.89 14.87
C ALA A 149 -2.20 7.26 15.54
N ARG A 150 -2.37 7.30 16.87
CA ARG A 150 -2.49 8.56 17.62
C ARG A 150 -1.22 9.40 17.55
N LEU A 151 -0.07 8.76 17.65
CA LEU A 151 1.23 9.44 17.52
C LEU A 151 1.50 9.86 16.07
N ALA A 152 1.00 9.12 15.08
CA ALA A 152 1.06 9.52 13.68
C ALA A 152 0.14 10.72 13.40
N ASP A 153 -1.06 10.76 13.96
CA ASP A 153 -1.96 11.93 13.87
C ASP A 153 -1.38 13.16 14.59
N GLU A 154 -0.76 12.97 15.76
CA GLU A 154 -0.06 14.04 16.49
C GLU A 154 1.22 14.49 15.76
N ALA A 155 1.98 13.56 15.18
CA ALA A 155 3.16 13.89 14.38
C ALA A 155 2.75 14.59 13.09
N ALA A 156 1.73 14.11 12.38
CA ALA A 156 1.18 14.73 11.19
C ALA A 156 0.61 16.11 11.49
N SER A 157 -0.18 16.28 12.56
CA SER A 157 -0.68 17.60 12.97
C SER A 157 0.41 18.53 13.50
N SER A 158 1.53 18.03 14.03
CA SER A 158 2.70 18.86 14.37
C SER A 158 3.56 19.21 13.15
N TRP A 159 3.54 18.36 12.11
CA TRP A 159 4.22 18.56 10.83
C TRP A 159 3.43 19.51 9.91
N TYR A 160 2.10 19.41 9.89
CA TYR A 160 1.19 20.26 9.10
C TYR A 160 0.68 21.49 9.88
N GLY A 161 0.58 21.41 11.20
CA GLY A 161 0.22 22.52 12.09
C GLY A 161 1.43 23.33 12.56
N GLY A 162 2.44 23.48 11.69
CA GLY A 162 3.56 24.37 11.90
C GLY A 162 3.10 25.82 11.88
N ASP A 163 2.65 26.31 13.04
CA ASP A 163 2.74 27.69 13.53
C ASP A 163 2.87 28.78 12.44
N THR A 164 1.85 28.94 11.59
CA THR A 164 1.73 30.10 10.70
C THR A 164 1.08 31.30 11.40
N GLY A 165 0.84 31.23 12.72
CA GLY A 165 -0.14 32.11 13.37
C GLY A 165 0.15 32.63 14.77
N GLN A 166 1.21 32.25 15.48
CA GLN A 166 1.54 32.88 16.77
C GLN A 166 2.75 33.82 16.70
N GLY A 167 2.46 35.05 16.26
CA GLY A 167 2.99 36.25 16.89
C GLY A 167 4.47 36.57 16.63
N LEU A 168 4.78 37.02 15.41
CA LEU A 168 5.86 37.96 15.17
C LEU A 168 5.36 39.41 15.30
N ASP A 169 4.68 39.71 16.42
CA ASP A 169 4.61 41.08 16.95
C ASP A 169 5.87 41.31 17.79
N GLY A 170 7.03 41.43 17.12
CA GLY A 170 8.30 41.39 17.83
C GLY A 170 9.53 41.79 17.04
N ASP A 171 9.46 42.82 16.18
CA ASP A 171 10.67 43.59 15.84
C ASP A 171 11.19 44.30 17.10
N PRO A 172 12.50 44.25 17.39
CA PRO A 172 13.32 45.38 16.92
C PRO A 172 14.80 45.01 16.64
N TYR A 173 15.26 45.25 15.41
CA TYR A 173 16.67 45.35 15.01
C TYR A 173 17.55 44.09 15.15
N GLY A 174 17.42 43.18 14.19
CA GLY A 174 18.51 42.30 13.74
C GLY A 174 19.01 42.73 12.36
N PRO A 175 20.25 43.24 12.20
CA PRO A 175 20.75 43.64 10.90
C PRO A 175 21.29 42.41 10.14
N GLY A 176 20.66 42.07 9.02
CA GLY A 176 21.34 41.37 7.93
C GLY A 176 20.79 40.01 7.54
N GLN A 177 19.68 40.01 6.83
CA GLN A 177 19.58 39.39 5.49
C GLN A 177 18.28 39.90 4.85
N GLY A 178 18.44 40.93 4.02
CA GLY A 178 17.34 41.52 3.28
C GLY A 178 16.92 40.60 2.15
N HIS A 179 15.69 40.08 2.23
CA HIS A 179 14.92 39.78 1.04
C HIS A 179 14.13 41.05 0.72
N GLY A 180 14.62 41.80 -0.27
CA GLY A 180 13.91 42.92 -0.84
C GLY A 180 12.68 42.38 -1.56
N TYR A 181 11.53 42.46 -0.91
CA TYR A 181 10.31 42.83 -1.62
C TYR A 181 10.41 44.35 -1.81
N ASP A 182 11.31 44.76 -2.71
CA ASP A 182 11.28 46.11 -3.21
C ASP A 182 10.01 46.19 -4.04
N ASP A 183 9.08 47.05 -3.60
CA ASP A 183 7.99 47.60 -4.38
C ASP A 183 8.57 48.23 -5.65
N ALA A 184 8.87 47.37 -6.63
CA ALA A 184 9.27 47.77 -7.95
C ALA A 184 7.98 48.00 -8.72
N ASP A 185 7.52 49.26 -8.72
CA ASP A 185 6.70 49.85 -9.79
C ASP A 185 7.45 49.86 -11.15
N GLY A 186 8.34 48.87 -11.36
CA GLY A 186 9.06 48.67 -12.59
C GLY A 186 8.21 47.78 -13.47
N ASP A 187 7.71 48.36 -14.57
CA ASP A 187 7.08 47.71 -15.71
C ASP A 187 8.04 46.73 -16.45
N GLY A 188 8.87 46.01 -15.70
CA GLY A 188 9.73 44.98 -16.22
C GLY A 188 8.87 43.76 -16.49
N ASP A 189 8.59 43.53 -17.77
CA ASP A 189 8.14 42.26 -18.35
C ASP A 189 9.20 41.15 -18.12
N GLY A 190 9.70 41.01 -16.89
CA GLY A 190 10.56 39.93 -16.48
C GLY A 190 9.68 38.69 -16.43
N ASP A 191 9.73 37.90 -17.50
CA ASP A 191 9.22 36.53 -17.52
C ASP A 191 9.67 35.85 -16.23
N ALA A 192 8.77 35.72 -15.26
CA ALA A 192 9.08 35.02 -14.03
C ALA A 192 9.36 33.57 -14.43
N ASP A 193 10.61 33.14 -14.29
CA ASP A 193 10.97 31.74 -14.54
C ASP A 193 10.02 30.86 -13.70
N PRO A 194 9.38 29.84 -14.31
CA PRO A 194 8.40 29.02 -13.62
C PRO A 194 9.03 28.43 -12.36
N ALA A 195 8.31 28.53 -11.24
CA ALA A 195 8.80 28.05 -9.96
C ALA A 195 9.13 26.55 -10.06
N ALA A 196 10.43 26.23 -10.07
CA ALA A 196 10.90 24.87 -10.15
C ALA A 196 11.01 24.29 -8.73
N VAL A 197 10.31 23.18 -8.48
CA VAL A 197 10.45 22.40 -7.25
C VAL A 197 11.59 21.42 -7.48
N THR A 198 12.66 21.54 -6.69
CA THR A 198 13.87 20.72 -6.85
C THR A 198 14.20 19.99 -5.56
N THR A 199 14.37 18.67 -5.65
CA THR A 199 14.90 17.82 -4.58
C THR A 199 16.22 17.16 -5.03
N SER A 200 16.87 16.43 -4.13
CA SER A 200 18.02 15.59 -4.47
C SER A 200 17.68 14.42 -5.41
N CYS A 201 16.39 14.11 -5.59
CA CYS A 201 15.91 12.88 -6.25
C CYS A 201 15.16 13.17 -7.57
N TRP A 202 14.51 14.33 -7.66
CA TRP A 202 13.73 14.75 -8.83
C TRP A 202 13.50 16.26 -8.79
N SER A 203 13.13 16.83 -9.93
CA SER A 203 12.63 18.20 -10.04
C SER A 203 11.48 18.28 -11.03
N PHE A 204 10.58 19.24 -10.87
CA PHE A 204 9.58 19.59 -11.89
C PHE A 204 9.27 21.09 -11.85
N SER A 205 8.72 21.61 -12.95
CA SER A 205 8.30 23.01 -13.05
C SER A 205 6.81 23.14 -12.86
N LEU A 206 6.40 24.15 -12.10
CA LEU A 206 5.00 24.54 -11.98
C LEU A 206 4.53 25.30 -13.23
N PRO A 207 3.21 25.38 -13.46
CA PRO A 207 2.65 26.31 -14.44
C PRO A 207 3.15 27.74 -14.19
N ASP A 208 3.28 28.55 -15.26
CA ASP A 208 3.78 29.93 -15.17
C ASP A 208 2.92 30.83 -14.26
N ASP A 209 1.65 30.47 -14.06
CA ASP A 209 0.68 31.18 -13.22
C ASP A 209 0.51 30.56 -11.82
N ALA A 210 1.34 29.58 -11.46
CA ALA A 210 1.26 28.89 -10.17
C ALA A 210 2.48 29.17 -9.29
N TRP A 211 2.25 29.19 -7.98
CA TRP A 211 3.30 29.35 -6.97
C TRP A 211 3.18 28.29 -5.87
N VAL A 212 4.28 28.04 -5.17
CA VAL A 212 4.30 27.14 -4.02
C VAL A 212 3.73 27.87 -2.80
N SER A 213 2.66 27.34 -2.22
CA SER A 213 2.08 27.77 -0.94
C SER A 213 2.40 26.73 0.14
N GLY A 214 3.53 26.92 0.82
CA GLY A 214 4.03 26.02 1.84
C GLY A 214 4.73 24.79 1.25
N ASP A 215 5.85 24.41 1.86
CA ASP A 215 6.58 23.20 1.53
C ASP A 215 7.05 22.50 2.81
N ALA A 216 6.85 21.19 2.85
CA ALA A 216 7.48 20.31 3.81
C ALA A 216 8.27 19.28 3.02
N THR A 217 9.59 19.49 2.92
CA THR A 217 10.50 18.61 2.19
C THR A 217 11.36 17.81 3.15
N ASP A 218 11.23 16.48 3.10
CA ASP A 218 12.19 15.54 3.67
C ASP A 218 13.15 15.09 2.58
N ALA A 219 14.28 15.79 2.50
CA ALA A 219 15.30 15.55 1.47
C ALA A 219 15.96 14.17 1.58
N ASP A 220 15.98 13.57 2.78
CA ASP A 220 16.54 12.23 2.99
C ASP A 220 15.55 11.14 2.54
N ALA A 221 14.24 11.40 2.67
CA ALA A 221 13.18 10.49 2.24
C ALA A 221 12.74 10.69 0.78
N CYS A 222 13.27 11.70 0.07
CA CYS A 222 12.78 12.13 -1.25
C CYS A 222 11.25 12.34 -1.24
N ALA A 223 10.73 12.92 -0.15
CA ALA A 223 9.32 13.16 0.05
C ALA A 223 9.05 14.67 0.21
N THR A 224 8.04 15.16 -0.49
CA THR A 224 7.64 16.57 -0.43
C THR A 224 6.12 16.66 -0.39
N SER A 225 5.61 17.45 0.54
CA SER A 225 4.23 17.95 0.53
C SER A 225 4.27 19.44 0.22
N LEU A 226 3.58 19.87 -0.83
CA LEU A 226 3.52 21.28 -1.23
C LEU A 226 2.12 21.65 -1.70
N GLY A 227 1.69 22.88 -1.41
CA GLY A 227 0.50 23.45 -2.04
C GLY A 227 0.87 24.13 -3.35
N VAL A 228 0.21 23.78 -4.46
CA VAL A 228 0.31 24.53 -5.72
C VAL A 228 -0.86 25.49 -5.78
N ALA A 229 -0.60 26.76 -5.50
CA ALA A 229 -1.59 27.81 -5.56
C ALA A 229 -1.60 28.46 -6.95
N ASP A 230 -2.79 28.76 -7.45
CA ASP A 230 -3.03 29.69 -8.55
C ASP A 230 -4.00 30.80 -8.07
N ASP A 231 -4.38 31.71 -8.96
CA ASP A 231 -5.29 32.83 -8.64
C ASP A 231 -6.66 32.40 -8.05
N ILE A 232 -7.03 31.12 -8.19
CA ILE A 232 -8.39 30.62 -7.95
C ILE A 232 -8.42 29.50 -6.89
N ALA A 233 -7.35 28.71 -6.77
CA ALA A 233 -7.32 27.53 -5.91
C ALA A 233 -5.92 27.14 -5.44
N VAL A 234 -5.86 26.42 -4.33
CA VAL A 234 -4.66 25.69 -3.88
C VAL A 234 -4.89 24.20 -4.13
N THR A 235 -3.96 23.58 -4.85
CA THR A 235 -3.95 22.15 -5.16
C THR A 235 -2.79 21.49 -4.42
N PRO A 236 -3.04 20.72 -3.36
CA PRO A 236 -1.99 19.94 -2.72
C PRO A 236 -1.38 18.94 -3.70
N VAL A 237 -0.05 18.86 -3.62
CA VAL A 237 0.77 17.88 -4.32
C VAL A 237 1.63 17.19 -3.28
N GLU A 238 1.43 15.88 -3.13
CA GLU A 238 2.26 15.04 -2.28
C GLU A 238 3.09 14.10 -3.17
N VAL A 239 4.40 14.15 -3.00
CA VAL A 239 5.34 13.26 -3.66
C VAL A 239 5.99 12.37 -2.61
N VAL A 240 5.86 11.06 -2.78
CA VAL A 240 6.46 10.05 -1.90
C VAL A 240 7.29 9.08 -2.73
N THR A 241 8.55 8.91 -2.36
CA THR A 241 9.43 7.90 -2.97
C THR A 241 9.49 6.66 -2.08
N VAL A 242 9.00 5.53 -2.58
CA VAL A 242 9.06 4.23 -1.91
C VAL A 242 10.44 3.63 -2.15
N PRO A 243 11.21 3.29 -1.08
CA PRO A 243 12.53 2.70 -1.23
C PRO A 243 12.51 1.41 -2.06
N ALA A 244 13.56 1.19 -2.86
CA ALA A 244 13.66 0.05 -3.78
C ALA A 244 13.37 -1.31 -3.10
N ALA A 245 13.87 -1.52 -1.87
CA ALA A 245 13.64 -2.75 -1.12
C ALA A 245 12.15 -3.02 -0.80
N VAL A 246 11.36 -1.96 -0.60
CA VAL A 246 9.91 -2.07 -0.39
C VAL A 246 9.20 -2.25 -1.72
N ALA A 247 9.63 -1.50 -2.75
CA ALA A 247 9.06 -1.56 -4.08
C ALA A 247 9.22 -2.95 -4.74
N GLU A 248 10.37 -3.62 -4.54
CA GLU A 248 10.60 -5.01 -4.99
C GLU A 248 9.69 -6.03 -4.29
N GLY A 249 9.26 -5.73 -3.06
CA GLY A 249 8.27 -6.54 -2.34
C GLY A 249 6.85 -6.39 -2.89
N LEU A 250 6.54 -5.21 -3.45
CA LEU A 250 5.25 -4.92 -4.10
C LEU A 250 5.18 -5.49 -5.52
N VAL A 251 6.24 -5.29 -6.30
CA VAL A 251 6.32 -5.70 -7.70
C VAL A 251 7.59 -6.50 -7.94
N PRO A 252 7.49 -7.77 -8.36
CA PRO A 252 8.66 -8.58 -8.65
C PRO A 252 9.53 -7.94 -9.73
N ALA A 253 10.85 -8.00 -9.56
CA ALA A 253 11.80 -7.49 -10.55
C ALA A 253 11.66 -8.15 -11.94
N THR A 254 11.02 -9.33 -12.01
CA THR A 254 10.72 -10.09 -13.24
C THR A 254 9.46 -9.63 -13.96
N SER A 255 8.71 -8.66 -13.41
CA SER A 255 7.52 -8.14 -14.07
C SER A 255 7.89 -7.46 -15.39
N THR A 256 7.10 -7.76 -16.44
CA THR A 256 7.21 -7.14 -17.76
C THR A 256 6.53 -5.77 -17.84
N ASP A 257 5.60 -5.50 -16.93
CA ASP A 257 4.88 -4.24 -16.82
C ASP A 257 4.83 -3.81 -15.35
N ARG A 258 5.97 -3.32 -14.86
CA ARG A 258 6.15 -2.98 -13.45
C ARG A 258 5.21 -1.89 -12.97
N VAL A 259 4.78 -1.01 -13.86
CA VAL A 259 3.87 0.09 -13.53
C VAL A 259 2.46 -0.46 -13.34
N ALA A 260 1.95 -1.26 -14.28
CA ALA A 260 0.62 -1.86 -14.15
C ALA A 260 0.53 -2.78 -12.91
N ASP A 261 1.57 -3.57 -12.65
CA ASP A 261 1.63 -4.42 -11.46
C ASP A 261 1.71 -3.60 -10.16
N ALA A 262 2.43 -2.47 -10.15
CA ALA A 262 2.45 -1.56 -9.00
C ALA A 262 1.06 -1.00 -8.71
N VAL A 263 0.36 -0.51 -9.74
CA VAL A 263 -1.01 0.00 -9.60
C VAL A 263 -1.94 -1.09 -9.09
N ALA A 264 -1.84 -2.32 -9.61
CA ALA A 264 -2.63 -3.46 -9.14
C ALA A 264 -2.36 -3.81 -7.67
N ALA A 265 -1.10 -3.74 -7.23
CA ALA A 265 -0.70 -3.99 -5.85
C ALA A 265 -1.15 -2.88 -4.87
N LEU A 266 -1.20 -1.62 -5.31
CA LEU A 266 -1.63 -0.46 -4.51
C LEU A 266 -3.16 -0.34 -4.41
N ARG A 267 -3.89 -0.85 -5.40
CA ARG A 267 -5.35 -0.76 -5.49
C ARG A 267 -6.12 -1.28 -4.25
N PRO A 268 -5.77 -2.41 -3.62
CA PRO A 268 -6.51 -2.91 -2.46
C PRO A 268 -6.13 -2.26 -1.12
N SER A 269 -4.96 -1.62 -1.01
CA SER A 269 -4.37 -1.24 0.28
C SER A 269 -4.19 0.26 0.46
N TRP A 270 -3.70 0.95 -0.57
CA TRP A 270 -3.28 2.35 -0.46
C TRP A 270 -4.22 3.29 -1.22
N LEU A 271 -4.62 2.96 -2.45
CA LEU A 271 -5.50 3.81 -3.26
C LEU A 271 -6.82 4.18 -2.55
N PRO A 272 -7.51 3.28 -1.82
CA PRO A 272 -8.74 3.64 -1.09
C PRO A 272 -8.53 4.68 0.02
N GLY A 273 -7.30 4.86 0.49
CA GLY A 273 -6.95 5.91 1.45
C GLY A 273 -6.80 7.29 0.80
N VAL A 274 -6.51 7.34 -0.51
CA VAL A 274 -6.40 8.60 -1.27
C VAL A 274 -7.73 8.97 -1.92
N GLY A 275 -8.47 7.99 -2.45
CA GLY A 275 -9.76 8.21 -3.08
C GLY A 275 -10.34 6.97 -3.75
N THR A 276 -11.51 7.11 -4.35
CA THR A 276 -12.15 6.04 -5.12
C THR A 276 -11.60 6.07 -6.55
N VAL A 277 -11.04 4.96 -7.04
CA VAL A 277 -10.52 4.87 -8.42
C VAL A 277 -11.65 5.02 -9.43
N VAL A 278 -11.51 5.97 -10.35
CA VAL A 278 -12.46 6.24 -11.44
C VAL A 278 -11.78 5.94 -12.77
N GLY A 279 -12.21 4.84 -13.40
CA GLY A 279 -11.69 4.41 -14.70
C GLY A 279 -10.47 3.48 -14.62
N GLU A 280 -9.98 3.10 -15.79
CA GLU A 280 -8.75 2.31 -15.92
C GLU A 280 -7.52 3.22 -15.85
N PRO A 281 -6.37 2.72 -15.34
CA PRO A 281 -5.12 3.47 -15.35
C PRO A 281 -4.72 3.86 -16.77
N GLU A 282 -4.37 5.13 -16.97
CA GLU A 282 -3.88 5.67 -18.23
C GLU A 282 -2.36 5.59 -18.27
N GLN A 283 -1.81 4.99 -19.32
CA GLN A 283 -0.35 4.92 -19.49
C GLN A 283 0.20 6.29 -19.91
N THR A 284 1.22 6.75 -19.21
CA THR A 284 1.90 8.03 -19.44
C THR A 284 3.41 7.84 -19.27
N THR A 285 4.18 8.93 -19.31
CA THR A 285 5.63 8.90 -19.05
C THR A 285 6.06 10.05 -18.17
N LEU A 286 7.00 9.81 -17.26
CA LEU A 286 7.72 10.87 -16.52
C LEU A 286 9.16 10.90 -17.00
N ASP A 287 9.56 11.99 -17.67
CA ASP A 287 10.91 12.17 -18.21
C ASP A 287 11.33 11.02 -19.17
N GLY A 288 10.35 10.46 -19.89
CA GLY A 288 10.53 9.33 -20.81
C GLY A 288 10.49 7.93 -20.17
N GLU A 289 10.42 7.83 -18.84
CA GLU A 289 10.21 6.56 -18.15
C GLU A 289 8.72 6.21 -18.08
N PRO A 290 8.33 4.93 -18.24
CA PRO A 290 6.93 4.51 -18.13
C PRO A 290 6.31 4.89 -16.78
N ALA A 291 5.10 5.44 -16.83
CA ALA A 291 4.30 5.81 -15.67
C ALA A 291 2.81 5.52 -15.93
N ALA A 292 2.01 5.47 -14.87
CA ALA A 292 0.56 5.36 -14.99
C ALA A 292 -0.13 6.45 -14.19
N LEU A 293 -1.12 7.07 -14.81
CA LEU A 293 -2.04 8.01 -14.21
C LEU A 293 -3.30 7.27 -13.76
N VAL A 294 -3.59 7.30 -12.47
CA VAL A 294 -4.80 6.75 -11.86
C VAL A 294 -5.69 7.91 -11.44
N ARG A 295 -6.83 8.06 -12.10
CA ARG A 295 -7.83 9.08 -11.74
C ARG A 295 -8.65 8.59 -10.55
N LEU A 296 -8.88 9.49 -9.61
CA LEU A 296 -9.54 9.24 -8.34
C LEU A 296 -10.67 10.26 -8.16
N ALA A 297 -11.70 9.86 -7.43
CA ALA A 297 -12.74 10.72 -6.93
C ALA A 297 -12.69 10.73 -5.39
N THR A 298 -12.71 11.92 -4.81
CA THR A 298 -12.68 12.17 -3.38
C THR A 298 -13.94 12.90 -2.92
N GLY A 299 -14.10 13.01 -1.59
CA GLY A 299 -15.30 13.59 -0.96
C GLY A 299 -16.52 12.66 -0.95
N ASP A 300 -17.54 13.06 -0.18
CA ASP A 300 -18.75 12.25 0.04
C ASP A 300 -19.54 12.01 -1.26
N ASP A 301 -19.53 12.97 -2.18
CA ASP A 301 -20.24 12.92 -3.45
C ASP A 301 -19.40 12.36 -4.61
N LEU A 302 -18.12 12.01 -4.37
CA LEU A 302 -17.17 11.59 -5.42
C LEU A 302 -17.01 12.61 -6.55
N GLY A 303 -17.40 13.86 -6.34
CA GLY A 303 -17.35 14.93 -7.34
C GLY A 303 -16.00 15.63 -7.41
N THR A 304 -15.11 15.36 -6.46
CA THR A 304 -13.86 16.06 -6.32
C THR A 304 -12.74 15.27 -6.99
N PRO A 305 -12.14 15.79 -8.08
CA PRO A 305 -11.14 15.04 -8.81
C PRO A 305 -9.81 15.02 -8.06
N ALA A 306 -9.19 13.86 -8.05
CA ALA A 306 -7.81 13.67 -7.66
C ALA A 306 -7.12 12.73 -8.67
N ALA A 307 -5.80 12.70 -8.64
CA ALA A 307 -4.99 11.87 -9.49
C ALA A 307 -3.80 11.33 -8.71
N VAL A 308 -3.41 10.11 -9.02
CA VAL A 308 -2.12 9.56 -8.60
C VAL A 308 -1.32 9.20 -9.83
N VAL A 309 -0.10 9.70 -9.93
CA VAL A 309 0.90 9.24 -10.89
C VAL A 309 1.81 8.22 -10.20
N VAL A 310 1.92 7.04 -10.80
CA VAL A 310 2.77 5.95 -10.34
C VAL A 310 3.89 5.77 -11.36
N ALA A 311 5.14 5.98 -10.95
CA ALA A 311 6.29 5.89 -11.84
C ALA A 311 7.47 5.19 -11.15
N TRP A 312 8.31 4.52 -11.94
CA TRP A 312 9.58 4.00 -11.44
C TRP A 312 10.70 4.99 -11.77
N SER A 313 11.59 5.23 -10.81
CA SER A 313 12.80 5.98 -11.09
C SER A 313 13.70 5.20 -12.05
N PRO A 314 14.52 5.89 -12.86
CA PRO A 314 15.66 5.27 -13.51
C PRO A 314 16.49 4.47 -12.50
N ALA A 315 17.06 3.36 -12.96
CA ALA A 315 17.94 2.56 -12.13
C ALA A 315 19.20 3.38 -11.77
N ASP A 316 19.53 3.44 -10.49
CA ASP A 316 20.72 4.13 -10.00
C ASP A 316 22.02 3.39 -10.40
N ALA A 317 23.17 3.90 -9.96
CA ALA A 317 24.47 3.26 -10.22
C ALA A 317 24.58 1.82 -9.68
N THR A 318 23.71 1.41 -8.76
CA THR A 318 23.62 0.05 -8.22
C THR A 318 22.63 -0.83 -8.97
N GLY A 319 21.88 -0.28 -9.92
CA GLY A 319 20.83 -0.95 -10.67
C GLY A 319 19.49 -0.99 -9.93
N ALA A 320 19.35 -0.24 -8.84
CA ALA A 320 18.12 -0.18 -8.04
C ALA A 320 17.20 0.92 -8.58
N SER A 321 15.91 0.61 -8.72
CA SER A 321 14.86 1.58 -9.05
C SER A 321 13.93 1.75 -7.84
N SER A 322 13.56 2.98 -7.53
CA SER A 322 12.51 3.28 -6.55
C SER A 322 11.16 3.47 -7.23
N LEU A 323 10.08 3.32 -6.47
CA LEU A 323 8.73 3.59 -6.94
C LEU A 323 8.32 4.97 -6.40
N THR A 324 8.04 5.93 -7.26
CA THR A 324 7.55 7.25 -6.88
C THR A 324 6.04 7.32 -7.08
N LEU A 325 5.37 7.82 -6.05
CA LEU A 325 3.94 8.08 -6.03
C LEU A 325 3.76 9.59 -5.92
N VAL A 326 3.05 10.17 -6.88
CA VAL A 326 2.66 11.58 -6.83
C VAL A 326 1.15 11.63 -6.70
N SER A 327 0.62 12.13 -5.59
CA SER A 327 -0.80 12.43 -5.45
C SER A 327 -1.04 13.91 -5.71
N VAL A 328 -2.05 14.21 -6.52
CA VAL A 328 -2.50 15.57 -6.83
C VAL A 328 -4.00 15.58 -6.59
N GLY A 329 -4.46 16.40 -5.68
CA GLY A 329 -5.88 16.46 -5.36
C GLY A 329 -6.12 17.42 -4.22
N PRO A 330 -7.35 17.91 -4.06
CA PRO A 330 -7.67 18.88 -3.03
C PRO A 330 -7.54 18.27 -1.64
N ASP A 331 -7.10 19.10 -0.70
CA ASP A 331 -7.05 18.74 0.71
C ASP A 331 -8.47 18.43 1.16
N ALA A 332 -8.72 17.18 1.57
CA ALA A 332 -10.02 16.79 2.10
C ALA A 332 -10.38 17.59 3.36
N ASP A 333 -9.36 18.12 4.05
CA ASP A 333 -9.47 18.83 5.32
C ASP A 333 -9.20 20.34 5.20
N ALA A 334 -8.96 20.88 4.00
CA ALA A 334 -8.87 22.32 3.81
C ALA A 334 -10.26 22.92 3.98
N ASP A 335 -10.59 23.23 5.23
CA ASP A 335 -11.74 24.02 5.65
C ASP A 335 -11.50 25.46 5.13
N LEU A 336 -11.70 25.63 3.82
CA LEU A 336 -11.77 26.91 3.15
C LEU A 336 -13.07 27.56 3.64
N GLY A 337 -12.98 28.15 4.84
CA GLY A 337 -14.11 28.40 5.74
C GLY A 337 -15.39 28.85 5.06
N ASP A 338 -16.50 28.20 5.46
CA ASP A 338 -17.96 28.39 5.31
C ASP A 338 -18.59 29.30 4.22
N GLY A 339 -17.83 30.02 3.41
CA GLY A 339 -18.26 30.78 2.26
C GLY A 339 -18.58 29.85 1.09
N SER A 340 -19.84 29.45 0.99
CA SER A 340 -20.52 28.87 -0.18
C SER A 340 -19.58 28.51 -1.34
N ALA A 341 -18.99 27.32 -1.30
CA ALA A 341 -18.32 26.73 -2.44
C ALA A 341 -19.37 26.42 -3.53
N ASP A 342 -19.69 27.42 -4.34
CA ASP A 342 -20.56 27.28 -5.52
C ASP A 342 -20.00 26.20 -6.47
N ASP A 343 -20.85 25.56 -7.28
CA ASP A 343 -20.45 24.55 -8.30
C ASP A 343 -19.31 25.03 -9.22
N ALA A 344 -19.16 26.35 -9.39
CA ALA A 344 -18.03 26.98 -10.09
C ALA A 344 -16.66 26.60 -9.48
N SER A 345 -16.61 26.31 -8.17
CA SER A 345 -15.41 25.92 -7.45
C SER A 345 -14.99 24.47 -7.71
N ALA A 346 -15.93 23.54 -7.97
CA ALA A 346 -15.59 22.16 -8.27
C ALA A 346 -14.96 22.03 -9.67
N ALA A 347 -15.55 22.70 -10.66
CA ALA A 347 -14.99 22.76 -12.01
C ALA A 347 -13.64 23.50 -12.05
N ALA A 348 -13.49 24.59 -11.29
CA ALA A 348 -12.22 25.30 -11.16
C ALA A 348 -11.15 24.42 -10.51
N ARG A 349 -11.48 23.70 -9.42
CA ARG A 349 -10.57 22.74 -8.78
C ARG A 349 -10.17 21.60 -9.71
N ALA A 350 -11.11 21.09 -10.53
CA ALA A 350 -10.84 20.11 -11.56
C ALA A 350 -9.84 20.64 -12.60
N ALA A 351 -10.06 21.87 -13.08
CA ALA A 351 -9.18 22.51 -14.04
C ALA A 351 -7.79 22.78 -13.45
N ALA A 352 -7.69 23.24 -12.20
CA ALA A 352 -6.43 23.43 -11.49
C ALA A 352 -5.67 22.11 -11.35
N THR A 353 -6.36 21.03 -10.95
CA THR A 353 -5.79 19.67 -10.84
C THR A 353 -5.23 19.19 -12.18
N GLU A 354 -5.98 19.33 -13.29
CA GLU A 354 -5.49 18.93 -14.62
C GLU A 354 -4.30 19.77 -15.09
N ARG A 355 -4.28 21.07 -14.81
CA ARG A 355 -3.15 21.95 -15.16
C ARG A 355 -1.89 21.55 -14.40
N THR A 356 -2.01 21.36 -13.09
CA THR A 356 -0.90 20.88 -12.23
C THR A 356 -0.40 19.53 -12.73
N LEU A 357 -1.30 18.60 -13.04
CA LEU A 357 -0.96 17.28 -13.55
C LEU A 357 -0.25 17.34 -14.92
N THR A 358 -0.72 18.18 -15.83
CA THR A 358 -0.10 18.40 -17.15
C THR A 358 1.30 18.97 -16.98
N SER A 359 1.48 19.99 -16.12
CA SER A 359 2.79 20.58 -15.86
C SER A 359 3.74 19.55 -15.25
N LEU A 360 3.27 18.82 -14.24
CA LEU A 360 4.06 17.81 -13.54
C LEU A 360 4.53 16.71 -14.50
N THR A 361 3.62 16.15 -15.30
CA THR A 361 3.96 15.08 -16.24
C THR A 361 4.82 15.56 -17.40
N GLY A 362 4.69 16.83 -17.81
CA GLY A 362 5.44 17.42 -18.92
C GLY A 362 6.83 17.95 -18.56
N THR A 363 7.07 18.29 -17.30
CA THR A 363 8.32 18.97 -16.85
C THR A 363 9.10 18.19 -15.79
N TRP A 364 8.68 16.94 -15.50
CA TRP A 364 9.39 16.07 -14.58
C TRP A 364 10.81 15.76 -15.07
N HIS A 365 11.77 15.79 -14.16
CA HIS A 365 13.14 15.39 -14.36
C HIS A 365 13.64 14.57 -13.17
N TRP A 366 14.25 13.41 -13.44
CA TRP A 366 14.90 12.62 -12.38
C TRP A 366 16.31 13.15 -12.11
N ALA A 367 16.66 13.33 -10.84
CA ALA A 367 18.01 13.75 -10.48
C ALA A 367 19.00 12.60 -10.66
N GLY A 368 20.24 12.93 -11.07
CA GLY A 368 21.34 11.97 -11.08
C GLY A 368 21.38 10.98 -12.25
N ARG A 369 20.68 11.27 -13.35
CA ARG A 369 20.96 10.64 -14.64
C ARG A 369 22.35 11.01 -15.18
#